data_AF-A0A7C5RWF5-F1
#
_entry.id   AF-A0A7C5RWF5-F1
#
_cell.length_a   1.000
_cell.length_b   1.000
_cell.length_c   1.000
_cell.angle_alpha   90.00
_cell.angle_beta   90.00
_cell.angle_gamma   90.00
#
_symmetry.space_group_name_H-M   'P 1'
#
loop_
_entity.id
_entity.type
_entity.pdbx_description
1 polymer ?
#
loop_
_entity_poly.entity_id
_entity_poly.type
_entity_poly.pdbx_seq_one_letter_code
_entity_poly.pdbx_strand_id
1 'polypeptide(L)'
;MLRYILLILTILLTTACSKSEVEDIPENITKEEIVGTGHKAKIFIDKNGLPYVESEKSEDGMFAIGYITAKMRYAQIDILRVVSNGLVSTILDIEQANSVDSLTIRTLLDIQTGDLVNHKQWELLKEKDPTSARLFQAFVDGINFYIKRLEEGKEELPPEYESILSSRNPQNNKGAFYITPPEILAIARFEEWYLTGEGDLQFSIIRERIKRKVEEDIYKTVFAEILTARAGIEIFTLPTPPLKNTSTILFHLDLFKGAKWGSNNFVIS
;
A
#
# COMPACT_ATOMS: atom_id res chain seq x y z
N MET A 1 -23.80 -41.08 -44.42
CA MET A 1 -23.65 -39.80 -43.70
C MET A 1 -23.51 -39.95 -42.19
N LEU A 2 -24.44 -40.63 -41.50
CA LEU A 2 -24.44 -40.75 -40.02
C LEU A 2 -23.13 -41.31 -39.42
N ARG A 3 -22.49 -42.26 -40.11
CA ARG A 3 -21.23 -42.90 -39.67
C ARG A 3 -20.00 -41.97 -39.73
N TYR A 4 -20.01 -40.99 -40.64
CA TYR A 4 -18.95 -39.98 -40.75
C TYR A 4 -19.13 -38.87 -39.72
N ILE A 5 -20.38 -38.50 -39.41
CA ILE A 5 -20.69 -37.52 -38.37
C ILE A 5 -20.27 -38.05 -36.99
N LEU A 6 -20.56 -39.32 -36.68
CA LEU A 6 -20.10 -39.96 -35.44
C LEU A 6 -18.58 -40.01 -35.31
N LEU A 7 -17.87 -40.26 -36.40
CA LEU A 7 -16.40 -40.32 -36.42
C LEU A 7 -15.76 -38.94 -36.22
N ILE A 8 -16.35 -37.90 -36.82
CA ILE A 8 -15.93 -36.51 -36.63
C ILE A 8 -16.21 -36.07 -35.19
N LEU A 9 -17.36 -36.45 -34.63
CA LEU A 9 -17.72 -36.10 -33.25
C LEU A 9 -16.81 -36.79 -32.22
N THR A 10 -16.41 -38.06 -32.45
CA THR A 10 -15.44 -38.73 -31.59
C THR A 10 -14.05 -38.14 -31.72
N ILE A 11 -13.61 -37.78 -32.93
CA ILE A 11 -12.32 -37.09 -33.13
C ILE A 11 -12.33 -35.73 -32.40
N LEU A 12 -13.41 -34.95 -32.52
CA LEU A 12 -13.57 -33.67 -31.81
C LEU A 12 -13.64 -33.84 -30.28
N LEU A 13 -14.28 -34.89 -29.77
CA LEU A 13 -14.31 -35.18 -28.33
C LEU A 13 -12.94 -35.61 -27.80
N THR A 14 -12.16 -36.35 -28.61
CA THR A 14 -10.81 -36.78 -28.20
C THR A 14 -9.77 -35.66 -28.27
N THR A 15 -9.91 -34.68 -29.17
CA THR A 15 -9.03 -33.50 -29.23
C THR A 15 -9.41 -32.42 -28.22
N ALA A 16 -10.68 -32.37 -27.77
CA ALA A 16 -11.12 -31.52 -26.67
C ALA A 16 -10.66 -32.03 -25.29
N CYS A 17 -10.19 -33.29 -25.20
CA CYS A 17 -9.59 -33.87 -24.01
C CYS A 17 -8.05 -33.94 -24.15
N SER A 18 -7.44 -32.93 -24.77
CA SER A 18 -6.03 -32.65 -24.51
C SER A 18 -5.93 -32.32 -23.02
N LYS A 19 -5.35 -33.24 -22.25
CA LYS A 19 -4.86 -32.94 -20.89
C LYS A 19 -4.15 -31.60 -20.99
N SER A 20 -4.60 -30.62 -20.22
CA SER A 20 -3.75 -29.49 -19.87
C SER A 20 -2.54 -30.12 -19.19
N GLU A 21 -1.46 -30.29 -19.95
CA GLU A 21 -0.15 -30.52 -19.37
C GLU A 21 0.02 -29.39 -18.36
N VAL A 22 0.11 -29.78 -17.10
CA VAL A 22 0.51 -28.87 -16.03
C VAL A 22 1.87 -28.37 -16.48
N GLU A 23 1.90 -27.14 -16.99
CA GLU A 23 3.12 -26.49 -17.42
C GLU A 23 4.08 -26.57 -16.24
N ASP A 24 5.19 -27.30 -16.42
CA ASP A 24 6.19 -27.45 -15.37
C ASP A 24 6.63 -26.05 -14.97
N ILE A 25 6.43 -25.72 -13.70
CA ILE A 25 6.79 -24.42 -13.14
C ILE A 25 8.29 -24.25 -13.39
N PRO A 26 8.71 -23.18 -14.10
CA PRO A 26 10.13 -22.94 -14.35
C PRO A 26 10.94 -23.01 -13.06
N GLU A 27 12.13 -23.63 -13.09
CA GLU A 27 12.98 -23.83 -11.90
C GLU A 27 13.31 -22.52 -11.15
N ASN A 28 13.24 -21.38 -11.84
CA ASN A 28 13.48 -20.05 -11.30
C ASN A 28 12.25 -19.41 -10.63
N ILE A 29 11.16 -20.15 -10.46
CA ILE A 29 9.96 -19.70 -9.77
C ILE A 29 9.84 -20.44 -8.43
N THR A 30 9.79 -19.68 -7.34
CA THR A 30 9.53 -20.26 -6.02
C THR A 30 8.04 -20.44 -5.84
N LYS A 31 7.61 -21.66 -5.51
CA LYS A 31 6.22 -21.98 -5.19
C LYS A 31 6.04 -22.11 -3.68
N GLU A 32 5.05 -21.41 -3.14
CA GLU A 32 4.61 -21.54 -1.77
C GLU A 32 3.12 -21.88 -1.72
N GLU A 33 2.78 -22.98 -1.06
CA GLU A 33 1.38 -23.33 -0.79
C GLU A 33 1.01 -22.85 0.60
N ILE A 34 -0.03 -22.02 0.67
CA ILE A 34 -0.53 -21.51 1.94
C ILE A 34 -1.85 -22.20 2.29
N VAL A 35 -1.93 -22.67 3.52
CA VAL A 35 -3.15 -23.25 4.11
C VAL A 35 -3.40 -22.51 5.42
N GLY A 36 -4.32 -21.55 5.36
CA GLY A 36 -4.82 -20.81 6.51
C GLY A 36 -6.13 -21.40 7.03
N THR A 37 -6.68 -20.83 8.10
CA THR A 37 -7.98 -21.27 8.63
C THR A 37 -9.09 -21.00 7.61
N GLY A 38 -9.47 -22.03 6.85
CA GLY A 38 -10.51 -21.95 5.82
C GLY A 38 -10.07 -21.43 4.46
N HIS A 39 -8.78 -21.11 4.29
CA HIS A 39 -8.22 -20.56 3.05
C HIS A 39 -7.11 -21.43 2.48
N LYS A 40 -7.10 -21.59 1.15
CA LYS A 40 -6.05 -22.32 0.43
C LYS A 40 -5.72 -21.64 -0.90
N ALA A 41 -4.45 -21.31 -1.08
CA ALA A 41 -3.96 -20.71 -2.32
C ALA A 41 -2.51 -21.13 -2.59
N LYS A 42 -2.06 -20.91 -3.83
CA LYS A 42 -0.66 -21.06 -4.23
C LYS A 42 -0.10 -19.70 -4.61
N ILE A 43 1.10 -19.42 -4.16
CA ILE A 43 1.86 -18.22 -4.49
C ILE A 43 3.08 -18.65 -5.29
N PHE A 44 3.31 -17.97 -6.41
CA PHE A 44 4.46 -18.15 -7.27
C PHE A 44 5.26 -16.86 -7.29
N ILE A 45 6.54 -16.91 -6.97
CA ILE A 45 7.42 -15.74 -7.00
C ILE A 45 8.40 -15.92 -8.15
N ASP A 46 8.37 -15.02 -9.13
CA ASP A 46 9.29 -15.07 -10.26
C ASP A 46 10.70 -14.58 -9.91
N LYS A 47 11.61 -14.65 -10.89
CA LYS A 47 12.99 -14.19 -10.76
C LYS A 47 13.15 -12.70 -10.41
N ASN A 48 12.14 -11.87 -10.68
CA ASN A 48 12.14 -10.44 -10.36
C ASN A 48 11.54 -10.18 -8.97
N GLY A 49 11.10 -11.22 -8.26
CA GLY A 49 10.43 -11.11 -6.98
C GLY A 49 8.96 -10.75 -7.10
N LEU A 50 8.34 -10.88 -8.29
CA LEU A 50 6.92 -10.57 -8.47
C LEU A 50 6.05 -11.76 -8.07
N PRO A 51 5.08 -11.57 -7.15
CA PRO A 51 4.18 -12.63 -6.74
C PRO A 51 2.97 -12.76 -7.67
N TYR A 52 2.64 -14.01 -8.02
CA TYR A 52 1.42 -14.41 -8.71
C TYR A 52 0.62 -15.34 -7.80
N VAL A 53 -0.69 -15.14 -7.73
CA VAL A 53 -1.59 -15.89 -6.85
C VAL A 53 -2.54 -16.73 -7.67
N GLU A 54 -2.61 -18.03 -7.37
CA GLU A 54 -3.59 -18.97 -7.90
C GLU A 54 -4.49 -19.45 -6.76
N SER A 55 -5.81 -19.38 -6.96
CA SER A 55 -6.82 -19.80 -5.98
C SER A 55 -8.12 -20.19 -6.67
N GLU A 56 -8.93 -21.05 -6.03
CA GLU A 56 -10.24 -21.46 -6.56
C GLU A 56 -11.35 -20.46 -6.23
N LYS A 57 -11.19 -19.68 -5.15
CA LYS A 57 -12.16 -18.69 -4.67
C LYS A 57 -11.51 -17.33 -4.53
N SER A 58 -12.29 -16.27 -4.77
CA SER A 58 -11.82 -14.90 -4.65
C SER A 58 -11.35 -14.55 -3.24
N GLU A 59 -12.03 -15.06 -2.20
CA GLU A 59 -11.62 -14.88 -0.80
C GLU A 59 -10.24 -15.51 -0.52
N ASP A 60 -9.97 -16.69 -1.06
CA ASP A 60 -8.68 -17.37 -0.91
C ASP A 60 -7.56 -16.61 -1.62
N GLY A 61 -7.87 -16.04 -2.79
CA GLY A 61 -6.95 -15.17 -3.52
C GLY A 61 -6.63 -13.89 -2.75
N MET A 62 -7.63 -13.21 -2.19
CA MET A 62 -7.42 -12.01 -1.37
C MET A 62 -6.64 -12.31 -0.10
N PHE A 63 -6.91 -13.44 0.56
CA PHE A 63 -6.12 -13.93 1.69
C PHE A 63 -4.65 -14.12 1.30
N ALA A 64 -4.38 -14.76 0.16
CA ALA A 64 -3.01 -14.94 -0.32
C ALA A 64 -2.32 -13.62 -0.64
N ILE A 65 -3.03 -12.68 -1.27
CA ILE A 65 -2.53 -11.32 -1.55
C ILE A 65 -2.18 -10.62 -0.23
N GLY A 66 -3.02 -10.70 0.80
CA GLY A 66 -2.74 -10.14 2.13
C GLY A 66 -1.49 -10.74 2.77
N TYR A 67 -1.37 -12.07 2.76
CA TYR A 67 -0.21 -12.77 3.30
C TYR A 67 1.08 -12.39 2.58
N ILE A 68 1.12 -12.42 1.25
CA ILE A 68 2.35 -12.12 0.51
C ILE A 68 2.73 -10.64 0.60
N THR A 69 1.73 -9.74 0.66
CA THR A 69 1.96 -8.31 0.87
C THR A 69 2.63 -8.09 2.24
N ALA A 70 2.12 -8.73 3.29
CA ALA A 70 2.74 -8.67 4.61
C ALA A 70 4.16 -9.27 4.58
N LYS A 71 4.34 -10.48 4.04
CA LYS A 71 5.66 -11.13 3.96
C LYS A 71 6.73 -10.26 3.29
N MET A 72 6.35 -9.49 2.27
CA MET A 72 7.29 -8.64 1.53
C MET A 72 7.43 -7.22 2.12
N ARG A 73 6.40 -6.69 2.79
CA ARG A 73 6.29 -5.25 3.14
C ARG A 73 5.71 -5.00 4.54
N TYR A 74 5.84 -5.94 5.46
CA TYR A 74 5.22 -5.80 6.78
C TYR A 74 5.66 -4.55 7.54
N ALA A 75 6.96 -4.24 7.56
CA ALA A 75 7.48 -3.03 8.20
C ALA A 75 6.86 -1.75 7.62
N GLN A 76 6.64 -1.72 6.30
CA GLN A 76 5.96 -0.61 5.63
C GLN A 76 4.49 -0.51 6.06
N ILE A 77 3.76 -1.63 6.10
CA ILE A 77 2.36 -1.67 6.55
C ILE A 77 2.25 -1.21 8.01
N ASP A 78 3.13 -1.66 8.90
CA ASP A 78 3.09 -1.28 10.32
C ASP A 78 3.38 0.21 10.53
N ILE A 79 4.38 0.77 9.83
CA ILE A 79 4.65 2.21 9.86
C ILE A 79 3.45 3.00 9.34
N LEU A 80 2.90 2.61 8.19
CA LEU A 80 1.73 3.28 7.61
C LEU A 80 0.53 3.19 8.54
N ARG A 81 0.29 2.04 9.18
CA ARG A 81 -0.75 1.88 10.20
C ARG A 81 -0.54 2.89 11.33
N VAL A 82 0.66 3.02 11.86
CA VAL A 82 0.96 3.92 12.97
C VAL A 82 0.72 5.37 12.57
N VAL A 83 1.29 5.80 11.44
CA VAL A 83 1.15 7.18 10.95
C VAL A 83 -0.32 7.49 10.67
N SER A 84 -1.01 6.59 9.97
CA SER A 84 -2.39 6.79 9.52
C SER A 84 -3.40 6.76 10.66
N ASN A 85 -3.08 6.15 11.80
CA ASN A 85 -3.92 6.14 13.00
C ASN A 85 -3.53 7.23 14.03
N GLY A 86 -2.56 8.09 13.70
CA GLY A 86 -2.09 9.15 14.60
C GLY A 86 -1.45 8.60 15.88
N LEU A 87 -0.57 7.60 15.72
CA LEU A 87 0.14 6.93 16.82
C LEU A 87 1.66 7.09 16.72
N VAL A 88 2.17 8.06 15.95
CA VAL A 88 3.61 8.30 15.76
C VAL A 88 4.32 8.56 17.09
N SER A 89 3.68 9.28 18.02
CA SER A 89 4.20 9.54 19.37
C SER A 89 4.43 8.26 20.18
N THR A 90 3.80 7.14 19.81
CA THR A 90 4.03 5.83 20.45
C THR A 90 5.37 5.19 20.05
N ILE A 91 5.97 5.63 18.94
CA ILE A 91 7.26 5.13 18.44
C ILE A 91 8.38 6.16 18.67
N LEU A 92 8.06 7.44 18.45
CA LEU A 92 9.02 8.54 18.49
C LEU A 92 8.65 9.52 19.60
N ASP A 93 9.44 9.55 20.66
CA ASP A 93 9.28 10.49 21.77
C ASP A 93 9.93 11.84 21.44
N ILE A 94 9.34 12.53 20.45
CA ILE A 94 9.74 13.88 20.02
C ILE A 94 8.50 14.76 19.89
N GLU A 95 8.64 16.05 20.17
CA GLU A 95 7.52 17.01 20.14
C GLU A 95 6.79 17.03 18.77
N GLN A 96 7.55 16.84 17.69
CA GLN A 96 7.01 16.79 16.33
C GLN A 96 6.04 15.62 16.11
N ALA A 97 6.21 14.50 16.82
CA ALA A 97 5.33 13.34 16.69
C ALA A 97 3.90 13.68 17.14
N ASN A 98 3.75 14.45 18.22
CA ASN A 98 2.43 14.91 18.69
C ASN A 98 1.73 15.82 17.65
N SER A 99 2.51 16.60 16.90
CA SER A 99 1.96 17.46 15.84
C SER A 99 1.45 16.63 14.66
N VAL A 100 2.19 15.59 14.27
CA VAL A 100 1.77 14.63 13.23
C VAL A 100 0.52 13.88 13.67
N ASP A 101 0.49 13.37 14.89
CA ASP A 101 -0.67 12.65 15.42
C ASP A 101 -1.92 13.53 15.45
N SER A 102 -1.78 14.77 15.92
CA SER A 102 -2.89 15.74 15.93
C SER A 102 -3.40 16.04 14.52
N LEU A 103 -2.52 16.12 13.52
CA LEU A 103 -2.90 16.36 12.14
C LEU A 103 -3.64 15.15 11.56
N THR A 104 -3.09 13.95 11.72
CA THR A 104 -3.70 12.73 11.18
C THR A 104 -5.05 12.42 11.83
N ILE A 105 -5.18 12.60 13.14
CA ILE A 105 -6.44 12.37 13.84
C ILE A 105 -7.56 13.29 13.30
N ARG A 106 -7.25 14.50 12.83
CA ARG A 106 -8.26 15.38 12.19
C ARG A 106 -8.79 14.80 10.88
N THR A 107 -8.01 14.00 10.17
CA THR A 107 -8.48 13.35 8.96
C THR A 107 -9.36 12.15 9.32
N LEU A 108 -9.13 11.49 10.45
CA LEU A 108 -9.88 10.31 10.88
C LEU A 108 -11.13 10.58 11.71
N LEU A 109 -11.28 11.76 12.32
CA LEU A 109 -12.39 12.04 13.22
C LEU A 109 -13.63 12.57 12.51
N ASP A 110 -14.79 12.04 12.90
CA ASP A 110 -16.07 12.65 12.65
C ASP A 110 -16.34 13.70 13.73
N ILE A 111 -16.23 14.98 13.38
CA ILE A 111 -16.39 16.10 14.33
C ILE A 111 -17.79 16.17 14.99
N GLN A 112 -18.81 15.56 14.40
CA GLN A 112 -20.17 15.62 14.94
C GLN A 112 -20.40 14.56 16.02
N THR A 113 -19.72 13.42 15.90
CA THR A 113 -19.93 12.26 16.77
C THR A 113 -18.75 11.95 17.69
N GLY A 114 -17.55 12.42 17.34
CA GLY A 114 -16.31 12.06 18.03
C GLY A 114 -15.77 10.68 17.65
N ASP A 115 -16.45 9.96 16.76
CA ASP A 115 -16.06 8.63 16.32
C ASP A 115 -14.98 8.67 15.23
N LEU A 116 -14.24 7.57 15.12
CA LEU A 116 -13.31 7.34 14.03
C LEU A 116 -14.05 6.92 12.74
N VAL A 117 -13.86 7.67 11.66
CA VAL A 117 -14.60 7.49 10.40
C VAL A 117 -14.27 6.17 9.71
N ASN A 118 -13.05 5.66 9.84
CA ASN A 118 -12.67 4.34 9.30
C ASN A 118 -13.48 3.19 9.92
N HIS A 119 -13.91 3.30 11.18
CA HIS A 119 -14.85 2.34 11.76
C HIS A 119 -16.24 2.44 11.13
N LYS A 120 -16.74 3.67 10.92
CA LYS A 120 -18.02 3.89 10.23
C LYS A 120 -17.98 3.42 8.79
N GLN A 121 -16.87 3.64 8.09
CA GLN A 121 -16.65 3.16 6.71
C GLN A 121 -16.68 1.64 6.67
N TRP A 122 -16.10 0.95 7.66
CA TRP A 122 -16.17 -0.49 7.75
C TRP A 122 -17.60 -1.00 7.96
N GLU A 123 -18.35 -0.42 8.90
CA GLU A 123 -19.75 -0.78 9.12
C GLU A 123 -20.61 -0.52 7.87
N LEU A 124 -20.40 0.63 7.21
CA LEU A 124 -21.09 0.97 5.97
C LEU A 124 -20.74 0.01 4.83
N LEU A 125 -19.47 -0.38 4.69
CA LEU A 125 -19.04 -1.34 3.66
C LEU A 125 -19.72 -2.69 3.88
N LYS A 126 -19.77 -3.18 5.14
CA LYS A 126 -20.49 -4.42 5.47
C LYS A 126 -21.98 -4.34 5.15
N GLU A 127 -22.62 -3.19 5.37
CA GLU A 127 -24.05 -2.99 5.08
C GLU A 127 -24.33 -2.89 3.57
N LYS A 128 -23.56 -2.06 2.86
CA LYS A 128 -23.83 -1.70 1.46
C LYS A 128 -23.26 -2.69 0.45
N ASP A 129 -22.09 -3.26 0.73
CA ASP A 129 -21.45 -4.25 -0.13
C ASP A 129 -20.79 -5.37 0.71
N PRO A 130 -21.61 -6.31 1.22
CA PRO A 130 -21.12 -7.44 2.01
C PRO A 130 -20.12 -8.33 1.26
N THR A 131 -20.12 -8.33 -0.07
CA THR A 131 -19.19 -9.14 -0.86
C THR A 131 -17.81 -8.52 -0.84
N SER A 132 -17.69 -7.22 -1.13
CA SER A 132 -16.42 -6.50 -1.00
C SER A 132 -15.92 -6.50 0.45
N ALA A 133 -16.82 -6.40 1.44
CA ALA A 133 -16.45 -6.51 2.84
C ALA A 133 -15.81 -7.87 3.16
N ARG A 134 -16.35 -8.99 2.66
CA ARG A 134 -15.76 -10.32 2.84
C ARG A 134 -14.39 -10.47 2.18
N LEU A 135 -14.22 -9.93 0.97
CA LEU A 135 -12.93 -9.94 0.27
C LEU A 135 -11.87 -9.11 1.01
N PHE A 136 -12.27 -7.93 1.51
CA PHE A 136 -11.38 -7.07 2.29
C PHE A 136 -11.01 -7.70 3.65
N GLN A 137 -11.97 -8.35 4.32
CA GLN A 137 -11.69 -9.12 5.53
C GLN A 137 -10.68 -10.24 5.24
N ALA A 138 -10.86 -11.01 4.16
CA ALA A 138 -9.93 -12.08 3.79
C ALA A 138 -8.51 -11.55 3.56
N PHE A 139 -8.36 -10.38 2.93
CA PHE A 139 -7.05 -9.71 2.79
C PHE A 139 -6.41 -9.40 4.15
N VAL A 140 -7.16 -8.82 5.08
CA VAL A 140 -6.68 -8.53 6.43
C VAL A 140 -6.32 -9.82 7.19
N ASP A 141 -7.12 -10.88 7.02
CA ASP A 141 -6.85 -12.19 7.62
C ASP A 141 -5.56 -12.80 7.07
N GLY A 142 -5.23 -12.56 5.80
CA GLY A 142 -3.94 -12.93 5.20
C GLY A 142 -2.75 -12.23 5.85
N ILE A 143 -2.87 -10.92 6.11
CA ILE A 143 -1.85 -10.16 6.84
C ILE A 143 -1.68 -10.72 8.26
N ASN A 144 -2.79 -10.98 8.95
CA ASN A 144 -2.79 -11.56 10.29
C ASN A 144 -2.23 -12.98 10.32
N PHE A 145 -2.39 -13.75 9.24
CA PHE A 145 -1.76 -15.06 9.11
C PHE A 145 -0.24 -14.96 9.03
N TYR A 146 0.31 -13.96 8.34
CA TYR A 146 1.76 -13.68 8.37
C TYR A 146 2.23 -13.32 9.78
N ILE A 147 1.53 -12.42 10.48
CA ILE A 147 1.85 -12.03 11.86
C ILE A 147 1.86 -13.26 12.79
N LYS A 148 0.84 -14.12 12.69
CA LYS A 148 0.80 -15.37 13.45
C LYS A 148 2.01 -16.27 13.17
N ARG A 149 2.44 -16.37 11.91
CA ARG A 149 3.62 -17.16 11.54
C ARG A 149 4.93 -16.55 12.07
N LEU A 150 5.04 -15.22 12.13
CA LEU A 150 6.13 -14.54 12.85
C LEU A 150 6.13 -14.92 14.33
N GLU A 151 4.95 -14.89 15.00
CA GLU A 151 4.82 -15.25 16.42
C GLU A 151 5.22 -16.70 16.72
N GLU A 152 4.94 -17.60 15.78
CA GLU A 152 5.28 -19.03 15.79
C GLU A 152 6.74 -19.32 15.36
N GLY A 153 7.50 -18.31 14.95
CA GLY A 153 8.89 -18.48 14.48
C GLY A 153 9.02 -19.17 13.12
N LYS A 154 7.95 -19.17 12.31
CA LYS A 154 7.93 -19.74 10.95
C LYS A 154 8.33 -18.75 9.87
N GLU A 155 8.43 -17.47 10.21
CA GLU A 155 8.90 -16.39 9.36
C GLU A 155 9.96 -15.59 10.11
N GLU A 156 10.89 -14.97 9.38
CA GLU A 156 11.90 -14.08 9.94
C GLU A 156 11.35 -12.67 10.10
N LEU A 157 11.74 -12.03 11.20
CA LEU A 157 11.35 -10.66 11.46
C LEU A 157 12.06 -9.70 10.49
N PRO A 158 11.36 -8.72 9.89
CA PRO A 158 12.02 -7.74 9.04
C PRO A 158 13.12 -6.98 9.79
N PRO A 159 14.26 -6.68 9.12
CA PRO A 159 15.43 -6.06 9.76
C PRO A 159 15.15 -4.65 10.34
N GLU A 160 14.09 -3.98 9.89
CA GLU A 160 13.65 -2.70 10.43
C GLU A 160 13.32 -2.80 11.93
N TYR A 161 12.82 -3.95 12.41
CA TYR A 161 12.51 -4.19 13.82
C TYR A 161 13.74 -4.44 14.69
N GLU A 162 14.92 -4.65 14.10
CA GLU A 162 16.20 -4.66 14.83
C GLU A 162 16.77 -3.25 15.01
N SER A 163 16.23 -2.26 14.30
CA SER A 163 16.75 -0.89 14.25
C SER A 163 15.67 0.15 14.54
N ILE A 164 15.14 0.79 13.49
CA ILE A 164 14.20 1.92 13.54
C ILE A 164 12.86 1.54 14.20
N LEU A 165 12.40 0.30 14.08
CA LEU A 165 11.15 -0.20 14.68
C LEU A 165 11.38 -1.07 15.92
N SER A 166 12.54 -0.98 16.56
CA SER A 166 12.88 -1.79 17.74
C SER A 166 11.90 -1.62 18.91
N SER A 167 11.34 -0.43 19.11
CA SER A 167 10.28 -0.18 20.11
C SER A 167 8.98 -0.93 19.82
N ARG A 168 8.78 -1.35 18.56
CA ARG A 168 7.64 -2.13 18.08
C ARG A 168 8.03 -3.55 17.67
N ASN A 169 9.07 -4.12 18.26
CA ASN A 169 9.38 -5.52 17.95
C ASN A 169 8.22 -6.45 18.39
N PRO A 170 7.63 -7.26 17.47
CA PRO A 170 6.53 -8.16 17.80
C PRO A 170 6.86 -9.22 18.84
N GLN A 171 8.14 -9.50 19.08
CA GLN A 171 8.55 -10.37 20.18
C GLN A 171 8.24 -9.77 21.56
N ASN A 172 8.16 -8.43 21.68
CA ASN A 172 7.89 -7.73 22.93
C ASN A 172 6.39 -7.62 23.27
N ASN A 173 5.51 -7.60 22.26
CA ASN A 173 4.05 -7.54 22.46
C ASN A 173 3.29 -8.18 21.29
N LYS A 174 3.35 -9.50 21.20
CA LYS A 174 2.79 -10.32 20.12
C LYS A 174 1.36 -9.91 19.68
N GLY A 175 0.45 -9.76 20.64
CA GLY A 175 -0.96 -9.41 20.36
C GLY A 175 -1.21 -8.00 19.80
N ALA A 176 -0.30 -7.04 20.00
CA ALA A 176 -0.47 -5.67 19.53
C ALA A 176 -0.25 -5.49 18.01
N PHE A 177 0.15 -6.57 17.33
CA PHE A 177 0.52 -6.50 15.92
C PHE A 177 -0.61 -6.87 14.97
N TYR A 178 -1.62 -7.61 15.44
CA TYR A 178 -2.80 -7.93 14.64
C TYR A 178 -3.47 -6.66 14.13
N ILE A 179 -3.91 -6.73 12.88
CA ILE A 179 -4.50 -5.62 12.14
C ILE A 179 -5.98 -5.89 11.95
N THR A 180 -6.77 -4.84 12.11
CA THR A 180 -8.21 -4.82 11.85
C THR A 180 -8.53 -4.14 10.52
N PRO A 181 -9.67 -4.45 9.88
CA PRO A 181 -10.08 -3.77 8.64
C PRO A 181 -10.14 -2.24 8.77
N PRO A 182 -10.67 -1.64 9.86
CA PRO A 182 -10.63 -0.20 10.05
C PRO A 182 -9.21 0.39 10.04
N GLU A 183 -8.20 -0.29 10.58
CA GLU A 183 -6.82 0.22 10.58
C GLU A 183 -6.22 0.27 9.17
N ILE A 184 -6.56 -0.69 8.29
CA ILE A 184 -6.18 -0.61 6.86
C ILE A 184 -6.96 0.48 6.13
N LEU A 185 -8.24 0.67 6.44
CA LEU A 185 -9.04 1.78 5.88
C LEU A 185 -8.47 3.15 6.28
N ALA A 186 -7.87 3.27 7.47
CA ALA A 186 -7.18 4.48 7.87
C ALA A 186 -5.99 4.80 6.95
N ILE A 187 -5.24 3.78 6.50
CA ILE A 187 -4.15 3.95 5.53
C ILE A 187 -4.70 4.47 4.20
N ALA A 188 -5.75 3.86 3.66
CA ALA A 188 -6.36 4.32 2.41
C ALA A 188 -6.83 5.78 2.49
N ARG A 189 -7.40 6.16 3.63
CA ARG A 189 -7.85 7.53 3.91
C ARG A 189 -6.70 8.52 4.08
N PHE A 190 -5.60 8.09 4.68
CA PHE A 190 -4.39 8.90 4.80
C PHE A 190 -3.81 9.23 3.41
N GLU A 191 -3.75 8.24 2.53
CA GLU A 191 -3.34 8.42 1.12
C GLU A 191 -4.31 9.33 0.35
N GLU A 192 -5.63 9.15 0.54
CA GLU A 192 -6.66 10.03 -0.04
C GLU A 192 -6.44 11.50 0.36
N TRP A 193 -6.21 11.76 1.66
CA TRP A 193 -5.91 13.11 2.15
C TRP A 193 -4.65 13.69 1.50
N TYR A 194 -3.58 12.89 1.36
CA TYR A 194 -2.34 13.32 0.72
C TYR A 194 -2.53 13.73 -0.75
N LEU A 195 -3.48 13.09 -1.45
CA LEU A 195 -3.85 13.44 -2.82
C LEU A 195 -4.71 14.70 -2.92
N THR A 196 -5.50 15.02 -1.88
CA THR A 196 -6.36 16.22 -1.87
C THR A 196 -5.59 17.52 -1.59
N GLY A 197 -4.47 17.43 -0.86
CA GLY A 197 -3.58 18.56 -0.58
C GLY A 197 -4.12 19.61 0.39
N GLU A 198 -3.23 20.30 1.12
CA GLU A 198 -3.60 21.34 2.12
C GLU A 198 -3.28 22.77 1.68
N GLY A 199 -2.82 22.95 0.45
CA GLY A 199 -2.32 24.24 -0.04
C GLY A 199 -3.37 25.34 -0.07
N ASP A 200 -4.66 25.00 -0.08
CA ASP A 200 -5.76 25.95 -0.34
C ASP A 200 -5.80 27.11 0.64
N LEU A 201 -5.59 26.85 1.93
CA LEU A 201 -5.58 27.88 2.95
C LEU A 201 -4.33 28.76 2.85
N GLN A 202 -3.16 28.16 2.62
CA GLN A 202 -1.90 28.92 2.46
C GLN A 202 -1.92 29.77 1.19
N PHE A 203 -2.41 29.22 0.09
CA PHE A 203 -2.66 29.94 -1.15
C PHE A 203 -3.72 31.02 -0.96
N SER A 204 -4.75 30.83 -0.13
CA SER A 204 -5.72 31.89 0.17
C SER A 204 -5.06 33.11 0.84
N ILE A 205 -4.15 32.89 1.78
CA ILE A 205 -3.40 33.96 2.46
C ILE A 205 -2.47 34.66 1.47
N ILE A 206 -1.75 33.90 0.64
CA ILE A 206 -0.87 34.46 -0.39
C ILE A 206 -1.69 35.25 -1.42
N ARG A 207 -2.82 34.71 -1.90
CA ARG A 207 -3.75 35.37 -2.82
C ARG A 207 -4.23 36.70 -2.26
N GLU A 208 -4.65 36.72 -0.99
CA GLU A 208 -5.11 37.95 -0.33
C GLU A 208 -3.98 38.98 -0.21
N ARG A 209 -2.75 38.54 0.12
CA ARG A 209 -1.58 39.42 0.19
C ARG A 209 -1.18 39.98 -1.18
N ILE A 210 -1.25 39.18 -2.24
CA ILE A 210 -0.93 39.61 -3.60
C ILE A 210 -2.00 40.58 -4.10
N LYS A 211 -3.30 40.26 -3.94
CA LYS A 211 -4.41 41.12 -4.35
C LYS A 211 -4.31 42.54 -3.78
N ARG A 212 -3.81 42.68 -2.54
CA ARG A 212 -3.61 43.98 -1.88
C ARG A 212 -2.41 44.77 -2.40
N LYS A 213 -1.49 44.15 -3.14
CA LYS A 213 -0.20 44.73 -3.55
C LYS A 213 -0.05 44.92 -5.06
N VAL A 214 -0.89 44.28 -5.88
CA VAL A 214 -0.81 44.36 -7.35
C VAL A 214 -2.12 44.87 -7.93
N GLU A 215 -2.05 45.49 -9.10
CA GLU A 215 -3.23 45.92 -9.86
C GLU A 215 -4.05 44.71 -10.33
N GLU A 216 -5.35 44.93 -10.57
CA GLU A 216 -6.34 43.87 -10.81
C GLU A 216 -6.06 43.03 -12.06
N ASP A 217 -5.42 43.63 -13.07
CA ASP A 217 -4.99 42.99 -14.32
C ASP A 217 -3.79 42.05 -14.10
N ILE A 218 -2.81 42.48 -13.31
CA ILE A 218 -1.67 41.67 -12.86
C ILE A 218 -2.18 40.52 -11.98
N TYR A 219 -3.11 40.82 -11.06
CA TYR A 219 -3.71 39.81 -10.17
C TYR A 219 -4.38 38.70 -10.98
N LYS A 220 -5.19 39.03 -11.99
CA LYS A 220 -5.90 38.04 -12.82
C LYS A 220 -4.93 37.14 -13.60
N THR A 221 -3.83 37.70 -14.09
CA THR A 221 -2.80 36.95 -14.82
C THR A 221 -2.07 35.97 -13.90
N VAL A 222 -1.59 36.46 -12.75
CA VAL A 222 -0.91 35.64 -11.73
C VAL A 222 -1.85 34.59 -11.13
N PHE A 223 -3.14 34.91 -10.97
CA PHE A 223 -4.15 33.99 -10.44
C PHE A 223 -4.42 32.80 -11.36
N ALA A 224 -4.46 33.02 -12.69
CA ALA A 224 -4.60 31.95 -13.67
C ALA A 224 -3.40 30.97 -13.61
N GLU A 225 -2.19 31.49 -13.44
CA GLU A 225 -0.97 30.68 -13.33
C GLU A 225 -0.88 29.91 -11.99
N ILE A 226 -1.29 30.53 -10.88
CA ILE A 226 -1.29 29.89 -9.55
C ILE A 226 -2.33 28.75 -9.45
N LEU A 227 -3.45 28.84 -10.17
CA LEU A 227 -4.43 27.73 -10.22
C LEU A 227 -3.91 26.53 -11.01
N THR A 228 -3.12 26.74 -12.07
CA THR A 228 -2.43 25.66 -12.80
C THR A 228 -1.24 25.07 -12.03
N ALA A 229 -0.75 25.76 -11.00
CA ALA A 229 0.26 25.23 -10.09
C ALA A 229 -0.34 24.32 -8.98
N ARG A 230 -1.65 24.06 -8.98
CA ARG A 230 -2.24 23.03 -8.11
C ARG A 230 -1.89 21.63 -8.63
N ALA A 231 -1.31 20.85 -7.71
CA ALA A 231 -1.08 19.41 -7.70
C ALA A 231 0.36 18.97 -8.03
N GLY A 232 1.11 18.59 -6.98
CA GLY A 232 2.10 17.51 -7.04
C GLY A 232 3.53 17.81 -7.46
N ILE A 233 3.91 19.03 -7.86
CA ILE A 233 5.22 19.21 -8.53
C ILE A 233 6.42 19.14 -7.58
N GLU A 234 6.36 19.63 -6.33
CA GLU A 234 7.55 19.60 -5.46
C GLU A 234 7.76 18.30 -4.65
N ILE A 235 6.81 17.36 -4.68
CA ILE A 235 6.94 16.10 -3.91
C ILE A 235 7.54 14.97 -4.79
N PHE A 236 7.43 15.06 -6.12
CA PHE A 236 7.95 14.05 -7.05
C PHE A 236 8.94 14.56 -8.11
N THR A 237 9.28 15.84 -8.15
CA THR A 237 10.38 16.31 -9.00
C THR A 237 11.58 16.67 -8.14
N LEU A 238 12.71 15.99 -8.39
CA LEU A 238 14.02 16.50 -7.97
C LEU A 238 14.12 17.95 -8.50
N PRO A 239 14.54 18.92 -7.66
CA PRO A 239 14.55 20.31 -8.08
C PRO A 239 15.44 20.44 -9.32
N THR A 240 14.92 21.03 -10.39
CA THR A 240 15.75 21.34 -11.54
C THR A 240 16.69 22.47 -11.12
N PRO A 241 18.02 22.29 -11.16
CA PRO A 241 18.92 23.35 -10.75
C PRO A 241 18.79 24.51 -11.73
N PRO A 242 18.96 25.77 -11.29
CA PRO A 242 19.01 26.88 -12.20
C PRO A 242 20.21 26.68 -13.14
N LEU A 243 19.97 26.69 -14.45
CA LEU A 243 21.04 26.69 -15.44
C LEU A 243 21.85 27.99 -15.30
N LYS A 244 22.90 27.92 -14.50
CA LYS A 244 24.05 28.82 -14.57
C LYS A 244 25.31 28.00 -14.79
N ASN A 245 26.03 28.42 -15.81
CA ASN A 245 27.22 27.84 -16.38
C ASN A 245 28.38 27.94 -15.39
N THR A 246 28.51 26.99 -14.47
CA THR A 246 29.71 26.80 -13.64
C THR A 246 29.84 25.34 -13.26
N SER A 247 31.03 24.82 -13.52
CA SER A 247 31.54 23.48 -13.23
C SER A 247 31.12 22.93 -11.86
N THR A 248 30.61 21.70 -11.90
CA THR A 248 30.86 20.56 -11.01
C THR A 248 31.37 20.89 -9.60
N ILE A 249 30.59 20.50 -8.58
CA ILE A 249 31.01 19.60 -7.48
C ILE A 249 29.73 19.05 -6.84
N LEU A 250 29.38 17.82 -7.19
CA LEU A 250 28.51 16.96 -6.39
C LEU A 250 29.41 15.82 -5.88
N PHE A 251 30.30 16.16 -4.95
CA PHE A 251 31.09 15.21 -4.17
C PHE A 251 30.87 15.57 -2.71
N HIS A 252 29.87 14.94 -2.09
CA HIS A 252 29.84 14.51 -0.69
C HIS A 252 28.44 14.02 -0.34
N LEU A 253 28.12 12.82 -0.83
CA LEU A 253 27.14 11.91 -0.22
C LEU A 253 27.52 10.49 -0.68
N ASP A 254 28.72 10.07 -0.31
CA ASP A 254 29.22 8.70 -0.47
C ASP A 254 28.68 7.84 0.70
N LEU A 255 27.36 7.86 0.91
CA LEU A 255 26.67 7.12 1.99
C LEU A 255 26.24 5.70 1.57
N PHE A 256 26.52 5.30 0.33
CA PHE A 256 26.08 4.01 -0.22
C PHE A 256 27.17 3.23 -0.97
N LYS A 257 28.41 3.23 -0.46
CA LYS A 257 29.34 2.14 -0.79
C LYS A 257 29.02 0.93 0.07
N GLY A 258 28.21 0.02 -0.48
CA GLY A 258 27.96 -1.31 0.09
C GLY A 258 26.50 -1.71 0.31
N ALA A 259 25.51 -0.88 -0.08
CA ALA A 259 24.11 -1.20 0.18
C ALA A 259 23.58 -2.27 -0.79
N LYS A 260 23.17 -3.41 -0.22
CA LYS A 260 22.33 -4.41 -0.89
C LYS A 260 20.94 -3.80 -1.13
N TRP A 261 20.35 -4.13 -2.27
CA TRP A 261 19.10 -3.57 -2.78
C TRP A 261 17.93 -3.61 -1.78
N GLY A 262 17.22 -2.49 -1.65
CA GLY A 262 15.94 -2.37 -0.94
C GLY A 262 14.75 -2.64 -1.86
N SER A 263 13.64 -3.12 -1.30
CA SER A 263 12.54 -3.82 -1.98
C SER A 263 11.47 -2.95 -2.66
N ASN A 264 11.78 -1.79 -3.22
CA ASN A 264 10.77 -0.90 -3.80
C ASN A 264 10.84 -0.82 -5.33
N ASN A 265 10.29 -1.83 -6.01
CA ASN A 265 9.93 -1.75 -7.43
C ASN A 265 8.41 -1.63 -7.56
N PHE A 266 7.93 -0.51 -8.09
CA PHE A 266 6.59 -0.39 -8.67
C PHE A 266 6.74 -0.01 -10.14
N VAL A 267 6.15 -0.81 -11.02
CA VAL A 267 5.64 -0.36 -12.32
C VAL A 267 4.20 -0.87 -12.37
N ILE A 268 3.25 0.06 -12.34
CA ILE A 268 1.85 -0.20 -12.65
C ILE A 268 1.77 -0.20 -14.18
N SER A 269 1.31 -1.31 -14.76
CA SER A 269 0.97 -1.41 -16.18
C SER A 269 -0.35 -0.71 -16.49
#